data_AF-A0AAU4BRX8-F1
#
_entry.id   AF-A0AAU4BRX8-F1
#
_cell.length_a   1.000
_cell.length_b   1.000
_cell.length_c   1.000
_cell.angle_alpha   90.00
_cell.angle_beta   90.00
_cell.angle_gamma   90.00
#
_symmetry.space_group_name_H-M   'P 1'
#
loop_
_entity.id
_entity.type
_entity.pdbx_description
1 polymer ?
#
loop_
_entity_poly.entity_id
_entity_poly.type
_entity_poly.pdbx_seq_one_letter_code
_entity_poly.pdbx_strand_id
1 'polypeptide(L)'
;MNSDNNGADLSAALTAYDRVALNLDKLDRVWQRMQDLLPEGPFIGSGDEDEVTYDQLGEAWAKIAASLPAIDGWRLEAGVIDYAAIGQTRLEYLELGEQMGALAFENQVTAPATETIRYRQRLARARQMLVRQRGSELVKVIDDTLAPVPIGVDEELPTEEAAPRLGAINEAVSEIERLVGEALSGGPRQSDLHRHLHFATPQDLRDIAAMDWPAFRPHVEQALYGDEDPVPVDVDDLTQLATAPASPVPFQVHWERTDADGFERLLARILEQSGSYVRITRPIHVNAADAGRDIEAFRRISHGLTGERFERVIVQAKHWPKRGINASDISDLVYSKLPLWEGEPIRGLIFGTTGYFTQEAVRWVDDHNREAKRPDIELWSVSELESFLRKWPAVLAEFGLVD
;
A
#
# COMPACT_ATOMS: atom_id res chain seq x y z
N MET A 1 14.41 -28.05 -8.88
CA MET A 1 15.38 -28.34 -9.96
C MET A 1 15.28 -27.33 -11.13
N ASN A 2 14.92 -26.06 -10.88
CA ASN A 2 14.75 -25.02 -11.92
C ASN A 2 15.41 -23.67 -11.53
N SER A 3 16.16 -23.62 -10.42
CA SER A 3 16.79 -22.41 -9.88
C SER A 3 18.08 -22.03 -10.63
N ASP A 4 18.89 -23.01 -11.04
CA ASP A 4 20.17 -22.77 -11.73
C ASP A 4 20.02 -22.14 -13.12
N ASN A 5 18.90 -22.39 -13.80
CA ASN A 5 18.66 -21.85 -15.14
C ASN A 5 18.26 -20.36 -15.11
N ASN A 6 17.63 -19.90 -14.02
CA ASN A 6 17.13 -18.53 -13.88
C ASN A 6 18.25 -17.54 -13.50
N GLY A 7 19.21 -17.96 -12.66
CA GLY A 7 20.38 -17.14 -12.30
C GLY A 7 21.37 -16.95 -13.46
N ALA A 8 21.52 -17.98 -14.30
CA ALA A 8 22.31 -17.90 -15.54
C ALA A 8 21.67 -16.95 -16.57
N ASP A 9 20.33 -16.95 -16.68
CA ASP A 9 19.57 -16.08 -17.59
C ASP A 9 19.65 -14.61 -17.17
N LEU A 10 19.52 -14.31 -15.86
CA LEU A 10 19.68 -12.94 -15.36
C LEU A 10 21.10 -12.39 -15.54
N SER A 11 22.13 -13.20 -15.26
CA SER A 11 23.53 -12.79 -15.45
C SER A 11 23.82 -12.48 -16.93
N ALA A 12 23.27 -13.31 -17.83
CA ALA A 12 23.34 -13.07 -19.27
C ALA A 12 22.58 -11.79 -19.67
N ALA A 13 21.40 -11.55 -19.09
CA ALA A 13 20.61 -10.35 -19.34
C ALA A 13 21.35 -9.08 -18.86
N LEU A 14 21.87 -9.04 -17.63
CA LEU A 14 22.66 -7.92 -17.11
C LEU A 14 23.92 -7.67 -17.95
N THR A 15 24.61 -8.74 -18.38
CA THR A 15 25.75 -8.63 -19.30
C THR A 15 25.34 -8.00 -20.64
N ALA A 16 24.13 -8.27 -21.13
CA ALA A 16 23.62 -7.64 -22.34
C ALA A 16 23.38 -6.13 -22.12
N TYR A 17 22.80 -5.72 -20.98
CA TYR A 17 22.67 -4.31 -20.60
C TYR A 17 24.03 -3.60 -20.54
N ASP A 18 25.04 -4.22 -19.93
CA ASP A 18 26.39 -3.64 -19.82
C ASP A 18 27.06 -3.45 -21.20
N ARG A 19 26.85 -4.40 -22.12
CA ARG A 19 27.32 -4.28 -23.51
C ARG A 19 26.64 -3.14 -24.26
N VAL A 20 25.34 -2.93 -24.03
CA VAL A 20 24.60 -1.81 -24.63
C VAL A 20 25.10 -0.48 -24.06
N ALA A 21 25.30 -0.39 -22.73
CA ALA A 21 25.87 0.79 -22.09
C ALA A 21 27.27 1.14 -22.66
N LEU A 22 28.14 0.14 -22.81
CA LEU A 22 29.45 0.32 -23.44
C LEU A 22 29.35 0.86 -24.88
N ASN A 23 28.36 0.43 -25.65
CA ASN A 23 28.15 0.93 -27.01
C ASN A 23 27.61 2.37 -27.02
N LEU A 24 26.78 2.77 -26.05
CA LEU A 24 26.39 4.18 -25.87
C LEU A 24 27.60 5.06 -25.56
N ASP A 25 28.52 4.60 -24.69
CA ASP A 25 29.75 5.35 -24.40
C ASP A 25 30.65 5.50 -25.64
N LYS A 26 30.62 4.52 -26.57
CA LYS A 26 31.30 4.65 -27.86
C LYS A 26 30.60 5.66 -28.76
N LEU A 27 29.26 5.68 -28.81
CA LEU A 27 28.50 6.69 -29.55
C LEU A 27 28.82 8.09 -29.04
N ASP A 28 28.82 8.31 -27.72
CA ASP A 28 29.18 9.60 -27.13
C ASP A 28 30.58 10.06 -27.54
N ARG A 29 31.57 9.15 -27.52
CA ARG A 29 32.94 9.47 -27.96
C ARG A 29 33.02 9.76 -29.46
N VAL A 30 32.26 9.04 -30.29
CA VAL A 30 32.20 9.30 -31.74
C VAL A 30 31.58 10.68 -31.96
N TRP A 31 30.43 10.94 -31.35
CA TRP A 31 29.71 12.21 -31.48
C TRP A 31 30.52 13.41 -31.01
N GLN A 32 31.20 13.31 -29.86
CA GLN A 32 32.06 14.39 -29.37
C GLN A 32 33.13 14.76 -30.41
N ARG A 33 33.77 13.77 -31.03
CA ARG A 33 34.78 14.01 -32.07
C ARG A 33 34.17 14.63 -33.33
N MET A 34 32.94 14.26 -33.68
CA MET A 34 32.22 14.87 -34.81
C MET A 34 31.88 16.34 -34.52
N GLN A 35 31.46 16.66 -33.29
CA GLN A 35 31.19 18.02 -32.88
C GLN A 35 32.45 18.89 -32.93
N ASP A 36 33.60 18.36 -32.50
CA ASP A 36 34.87 19.08 -32.52
C ASP A 36 35.33 19.45 -33.94
N LEU A 37 34.86 18.74 -34.98
CA LEU A 37 35.15 19.00 -36.39
C LEU A 37 34.20 20.00 -37.04
N LEU A 38 33.04 20.28 -36.44
CA LEU A 38 32.03 21.16 -37.04
C LEU A 38 32.36 22.63 -36.79
N PRO A 39 32.55 23.46 -37.83
CA PRO A 39 32.73 24.90 -37.66
C PRO A 39 31.49 25.56 -37.05
N GLU A 40 31.72 26.65 -36.32
CA GLU A 40 30.63 27.55 -35.92
C GLU A 40 30.17 28.37 -37.14
N GLY A 41 28.88 28.28 -37.47
CA GLY A 41 28.28 29.01 -38.59
C GLY A 41 28.41 28.30 -39.94
N PRO A 42 28.14 29.02 -41.05
CA PRO A 42 28.18 28.47 -42.40
C PRO A 42 29.61 28.20 -42.89
N PHE A 43 29.78 27.12 -43.65
CA PHE A 43 31.05 26.75 -44.29
C PHE A 43 30.77 25.99 -45.60
N ILE A 44 31.80 25.76 -46.41
CA ILE A 44 31.70 25.01 -47.66
C ILE A 44 32.52 23.72 -47.50
N GLY A 45 31.88 22.56 -47.63
CA GLY A 45 32.58 21.28 -47.74
C GLY A 45 33.44 21.26 -49.01
N SER A 46 34.70 20.90 -48.87
CA SER A 46 35.69 20.96 -49.95
C SER A 46 36.50 19.66 -50.12
N GLY A 47 36.13 18.60 -49.39
CA GLY A 47 36.84 17.33 -49.34
C GLY A 47 38.16 17.43 -48.57
N ASP A 48 38.22 18.29 -47.55
CA ASP A 48 39.38 18.41 -46.68
C ASP A 48 39.45 17.28 -45.65
N GLU A 49 40.50 17.29 -44.83
CA GLU A 49 40.74 16.25 -43.83
C GLU A 49 39.62 16.17 -42.79
N ASP A 50 38.99 17.30 -42.46
CA ASP A 50 37.91 17.38 -41.47
C ASP A 50 36.63 16.73 -42.03
N GLU A 51 36.26 17.02 -43.28
CA GLU A 51 35.13 16.38 -43.98
C GLU A 51 35.31 14.86 -44.08
N VAL A 52 36.48 14.39 -44.54
CA VAL A 52 36.77 12.95 -44.65
C VAL A 52 36.73 12.26 -43.29
N THR A 53 37.23 12.92 -42.24
CA THR A 53 37.20 12.37 -40.88
C THR A 53 35.77 12.34 -40.33
N TYR A 54 34.98 13.37 -40.60
CA TYR A 54 33.58 13.46 -40.19
C TYR A 54 32.76 12.31 -40.80
N ASP A 55 32.94 12.02 -42.09
CA ASP A 55 32.23 10.94 -42.78
C ASP A 55 32.58 9.55 -42.20
N GLN A 56 33.87 9.30 -41.93
CA GLN A 56 34.31 8.06 -41.28
C GLN A 56 33.69 7.89 -39.89
N LEU A 57 33.56 8.98 -39.13
CA LEU A 57 32.88 8.98 -37.84
C LEU A 57 31.37 8.76 -38.00
N GLY A 58 30.75 9.30 -39.06
CA GLY A 58 29.36 9.05 -39.43
C GLY A 58 29.07 7.57 -39.75
N GLU A 59 29.96 6.89 -40.47
CA GLU A 59 29.86 5.45 -40.70
C GLU A 59 30.00 4.65 -39.40
N ALA A 60 30.95 5.04 -38.54
CA ALA A 60 31.14 4.42 -37.23
C ALA A 60 29.90 4.61 -36.34
N TRP A 61 29.31 5.81 -36.34
CA TRP A 61 28.05 6.12 -35.67
C TRP A 61 26.94 5.18 -36.13
N ALA A 62 26.68 5.13 -37.44
CA ALA A 62 25.61 4.31 -38.02
C ALA A 62 25.77 2.82 -37.65
N LYS A 63 27.00 2.31 -37.69
CA LYS A 63 27.30 0.91 -37.33
C LYS A 63 27.03 0.61 -35.85
N ILE A 64 27.43 1.50 -34.95
CA ILE A 64 27.21 1.30 -33.51
C ILE A 64 25.72 1.47 -33.19
N ALA A 65 25.06 2.50 -33.72
CA ALA A 65 23.62 2.75 -33.55
C ALA A 65 22.79 1.55 -34.00
N ALA A 66 23.10 0.96 -35.16
CA ALA A 66 22.42 -0.22 -35.67
C ALA A 66 22.58 -1.48 -34.79
N SER A 67 23.65 -1.53 -33.98
CA SER A 67 23.88 -2.62 -33.03
C SER A 67 23.06 -2.52 -31.74
N LEU A 68 22.45 -1.37 -31.49
CA LEU A 68 21.60 -1.16 -30.31
C LEU A 68 20.26 -1.90 -30.51
N PRO A 69 19.82 -2.71 -29.51
CA PRO A 69 18.51 -3.33 -29.54
C PRO A 69 17.38 -2.28 -29.39
N ALA A 70 16.14 -2.68 -29.64
CA ALA A 70 15.00 -1.84 -29.28
C ALA A 70 14.70 -1.94 -27.78
N ILE A 71 14.21 -0.85 -27.18
CA ILE A 71 13.69 -0.82 -25.80
C ILE A 71 12.24 -0.32 -25.88
N ASP A 72 11.29 -1.16 -25.47
CA ASP A 72 9.85 -0.90 -25.61
C ASP A 72 9.43 -0.52 -27.04
N GLY A 73 10.00 -1.19 -28.04
CA GLY A 73 9.77 -0.92 -29.46
C GLY A 73 10.43 0.36 -29.99
N TRP A 74 11.09 1.15 -29.14
CA TRP A 74 11.81 2.35 -29.52
C TRP A 74 13.27 2.04 -29.89
N ARG A 75 13.79 2.71 -30.92
CA ARG A 75 15.18 2.61 -31.38
C ARG A 75 15.79 3.99 -31.55
N LEU A 76 17.11 4.07 -31.45
CA LEU A 76 17.85 5.25 -31.86
C LEU A 76 17.84 5.32 -33.38
N GLU A 77 17.23 6.36 -33.93
CA GLU A 77 17.03 6.55 -35.38
C GLU A 77 17.74 7.80 -35.90
N ALA A 78 18.20 8.69 -35.01
CA ALA A 78 18.97 9.86 -35.38
C ALA A 78 20.23 9.48 -36.18
N GLY A 79 20.16 9.77 -37.48
CA GLY A 79 21.30 9.73 -38.39
C GLY A 79 22.16 10.98 -38.23
N VAL A 80 23.42 10.85 -38.64
CA VAL A 80 24.31 11.99 -38.84
C VAL A 80 23.96 12.64 -40.18
N ILE A 81 23.94 13.97 -40.22
CA ILE A 81 23.80 14.75 -41.46
C ILE A 81 25.18 14.90 -42.08
N ASP A 82 25.27 14.77 -43.40
CA ASP A 82 26.50 14.97 -44.18
C ASP A 82 27.17 16.33 -43.89
N TYR A 83 28.51 16.32 -43.80
CA TYR A 83 29.30 17.50 -43.40
C TYR A 83 29.07 18.71 -44.32
N ALA A 84 29.14 18.51 -45.64
CA ALA A 84 28.93 19.58 -46.61
C ALA A 84 27.48 20.07 -46.59
N ALA A 85 26.51 19.15 -46.40
CA ALA A 85 25.10 19.50 -46.27
C ALA A 85 24.82 20.39 -45.05
N ILE A 86 25.51 20.19 -43.92
CA ILE A 86 25.40 21.06 -42.73
C ILE A 86 25.84 22.48 -43.07
N GLY A 87 27.04 22.63 -43.65
CA GLY A 87 27.58 23.93 -44.02
C GLY A 87 26.70 24.68 -45.01
N GLN A 88 26.23 23.99 -46.05
CA GLN A 88 25.34 24.55 -47.07
C GLN A 88 23.99 24.99 -46.47
N THR A 89 23.34 24.14 -45.68
CA THR A 89 22.02 24.45 -45.11
C THR A 89 22.09 25.65 -44.15
N ARG A 90 23.18 25.79 -43.39
CA ARG A 90 23.43 26.96 -42.55
C ARG A 90 23.57 28.25 -43.36
N LEU A 91 24.25 28.19 -44.52
CA LEU A 91 24.38 29.33 -45.42
C LEU A 91 23.01 29.73 -45.98
N GLU A 92 22.23 28.76 -46.45
CA GLU A 92 20.88 28.99 -46.99
C GLU A 92 19.98 29.69 -45.95
N TYR A 93 19.95 29.21 -44.71
CA TYR A 93 19.17 29.87 -43.65
C TYR A 93 19.67 31.25 -43.29
N LEU A 94 20.99 31.48 -43.32
CA LEU A 94 21.57 32.80 -43.10
C LEU A 94 21.15 33.79 -44.19
N GLU A 95 21.16 33.36 -45.46
CA GLU A 95 20.75 34.17 -46.61
C GLU A 95 19.26 34.48 -46.61
N LEU A 96 18.42 33.51 -46.23
CA LEU A 96 16.96 33.67 -46.16
C LEU A 96 16.51 34.47 -44.92
N GLY A 97 17.34 34.56 -43.88
CA GLY A 97 16.99 35.21 -42.61
C GLY A 97 15.92 34.44 -41.80
N GLU A 98 15.72 33.16 -42.07
CA GLU A 98 14.71 32.32 -41.41
C GLU A 98 15.21 31.71 -40.09
N GLN A 99 15.10 32.49 -39.01
CA GLN A 99 15.62 32.09 -37.69
C GLN A 99 15.01 30.81 -37.11
N MET A 100 13.69 30.60 -37.30
CA MET A 100 13.03 29.40 -36.78
C MET A 100 13.42 28.14 -37.54
N GLY A 101 13.65 28.24 -38.85
CA GLY A 101 14.17 27.15 -39.68
C GLY A 101 15.59 26.78 -39.28
N ALA A 102 16.47 27.77 -39.10
CA ALA A 102 17.82 27.57 -38.62
C ALA A 102 17.86 26.83 -37.27
N LEU A 103 17.03 27.25 -36.30
CA LEU A 103 16.96 26.59 -34.99
C LEU A 103 16.47 25.14 -35.10
N ALA A 104 15.46 24.89 -35.93
CA ALA A 104 14.96 23.54 -36.16
C ALA A 104 16.02 22.64 -36.82
N PHE A 105 16.82 23.18 -37.73
CA PHE A 105 17.94 22.48 -38.35
C PHE A 105 19.05 22.16 -37.35
N GLU A 106 19.47 23.11 -36.50
CA GLU A 106 20.46 22.83 -35.46
C GLU A 106 19.98 21.76 -34.46
N ASN A 107 18.67 21.69 -34.19
CA ASN A 107 18.10 20.58 -33.42
C ASN A 107 18.23 19.23 -34.13
N GLN A 108 18.16 19.19 -35.47
CA GLN A 108 18.41 17.97 -36.25
C GLN A 108 19.89 17.60 -36.23
N VAL A 109 20.79 18.57 -36.41
CA VAL A 109 22.24 18.36 -36.31
C VAL A 109 22.59 17.79 -34.93
N THR A 110 21.98 18.27 -33.85
CA THR A 110 22.24 17.82 -32.48
C THR A 110 21.36 16.65 -32.01
N ALA A 111 20.48 16.12 -32.86
CA ALA A 111 19.60 14.99 -32.53
C ALA A 111 20.35 13.73 -32.08
N PRO A 112 21.50 13.34 -32.68
CA PRO A 112 22.32 12.20 -32.24
C PRO A 112 22.61 12.18 -30.73
N ALA A 113 23.08 13.31 -30.16
CA ALA A 113 23.33 13.43 -28.73
C ALA A 113 22.04 13.30 -27.91
N THR A 114 21.00 14.03 -28.33
CA THR A 114 19.72 14.09 -27.60
C THR A 114 19.06 12.72 -27.55
N GLU A 115 19.08 11.97 -28.66
CA GLU A 115 18.54 10.61 -28.71
C GLU A 115 19.38 9.60 -27.93
N THR A 116 20.71 9.75 -27.89
CA THR A 116 21.57 8.89 -27.07
C THR A 116 21.29 9.07 -25.58
N ILE A 117 21.04 10.30 -25.12
CA ILE A 117 20.60 10.59 -23.75
C ILE A 117 19.25 9.91 -23.46
N ARG A 118 18.27 10.05 -24.36
CA ARG A 118 16.96 9.39 -24.21
C ARG A 118 17.09 7.87 -24.19
N TYR A 119 17.95 7.31 -25.03
CA TYR A 119 18.23 5.88 -25.05
C TYR A 119 18.82 5.44 -23.70
N ARG A 120 19.80 6.16 -23.16
CA ARG A 120 20.42 5.87 -21.86
C ARG A 120 19.41 5.87 -20.72
N GLN A 121 18.49 6.85 -20.70
CA GLN A 121 17.40 6.89 -19.73
C GLN A 121 16.47 5.67 -19.83
N ARG A 122 16.10 5.27 -21.04
CA ARG A 122 15.29 4.06 -21.28
C ARG A 122 16.02 2.80 -20.84
N LEU A 123 17.32 2.70 -21.16
CA LEU A 123 18.17 1.57 -20.77
C LEU A 123 18.27 1.45 -19.25
N ALA A 124 18.47 2.57 -18.55
CA ALA A 124 18.54 2.59 -17.08
C ALA A 124 17.23 2.11 -16.46
N ARG A 125 16.08 2.62 -16.92
CA ARG A 125 14.76 2.18 -16.44
C ARG A 125 14.51 0.70 -16.70
N ALA A 126 14.80 0.22 -17.91
CA ALA A 126 14.61 -1.18 -18.26
C ALA A 126 15.52 -2.12 -17.44
N ARG A 127 16.78 -1.72 -17.20
CA ARG A 127 17.70 -2.44 -16.31
C ARG A 127 17.16 -2.48 -14.88
N GLN A 128 16.66 -1.35 -14.37
CA GLN A 128 16.12 -1.28 -13.02
C GLN A 128 14.87 -2.14 -12.86
N MET A 129 13.98 -2.18 -13.86
CA MET A 129 12.82 -3.08 -13.84
C MET A 129 13.24 -4.56 -13.73
N LEU A 130 14.29 -4.96 -14.45
CA LEU A 130 14.85 -6.31 -14.36
C LEU A 130 15.43 -6.60 -12.97
N VAL A 131 16.21 -5.66 -12.43
CA VAL A 131 16.77 -5.74 -11.06
C VAL A 131 15.65 -5.87 -10.03
N ARG A 132 14.63 -5.02 -10.11
CA ARG A 132 13.47 -5.01 -9.21
C ARG A 132 12.71 -6.33 -9.26
N GLN A 133 12.37 -6.81 -10.46
CA GLN A 133 11.65 -8.07 -10.62
C GLN A 133 12.41 -9.21 -9.95
N ARG A 134 13.71 -9.33 -10.22
CA ARG A 134 14.53 -10.36 -9.57
C ARG A 134 14.62 -10.15 -8.06
N GLY A 135 14.87 -8.93 -7.61
CA GLY A 135 14.97 -8.61 -6.19
C GLY A 135 13.69 -9.00 -5.43
N SER A 136 12.51 -8.72 -5.98
CA SER A 136 11.23 -9.14 -5.42
C SER A 136 11.06 -10.66 -5.38
N GLU A 137 11.52 -11.39 -6.41
CA GLU A 137 11.54 -12.85 -6.39
C GLU A 137 12.44 -13.39 -5.27
N LEU A 138 13.62 -12.79 -5.07
CA LEU A 138 14.58 -13.19 -4.03
C LEU A 138 14.07 -12.89 -2.62
N VAL A 139 13.44 -11.72 -2.42
CA VAL A 139 12.73 -11.38 -1.17
C VAL A 139 11.68 -12.44 -0.86
N LYS A 140 10.89 -12.84 -1.86
CA LYS A 140 9.88 -13.89 -1.71
C LYS A 140 10.51 -15.25 -1.37
N VAL A 141 11.63 -15.61 -2.00
CA VAL A 141 12.36 -16.85 -1.66
C VAL A 141 12.78 -16.86 -0.20
N ILE A 142 13.28 -15.74 0.32
CA ILE A 142 13.68 -15.62 1.72
C ILE A 142 12.45 -15.75 2.64
N ASP A 143 11.36 -15.01 2.35
CA ASP A 143 10.11 -15.09 3.10
C ASP A 143 9.54 -16.52 3.15
N ASP A 144 9.43 -17.18 1.99
CA ASP A 144 8.91 -18.56 1.87
C ASP A 144 9.81 -19.56 2.61
N THR A 145 11.12 -19.31 2.64
CA THR A 145 12.10 -20.15 3.35
C THR A 145 12.02 -19.97 4.88
N LEU A 146 11.70 -18.77 5.35
CA LEU A 146 11.58 -18.42 6.77
C LEU A 146 10.18 -18.71 7.34
N ALA A 147 9.13 -18.71 6.52
CA ALA A 147 7.74 -18.95 6.96
C ALA A 147 7.51 -20.19 7.85
N PRO A 148 8.14 -21.36 7.61
CA PRO A 148 7.96 -22.54 8.46
C PRO A 148 8.82 -22.53 9.73
N VAL A 149 9.67 -21.52 9.95
CA VAL A 149 10.59 -21.49 11.11
C VAL A 149 9.82 -21.09 12.37
N PRO A 150 9.86 -21.91 13.45
CA PRO A 150 9.19 -21.58 14.70
C PRO A 150 9.87 -20.38 15.39
N ILE A 151 9.12 -19.30 15.60
CA ILE A 151 9.62 -18.08 16.26
C ILE A 151 9.25 -18.00 17.75
N GLY A 152 8.11 -18.57 18.16
CA GLY A 152 7.51 -18.39 19.49
C GLY A 152 7.82 -19.47 20.54
N VAL A 153 8.42 -20.59 20.14
CA VAL A 153 8.73 -21.72 21.04
C VAL A 153 10.24 -21.91 21.08
N ASP A 154 10.80 -22.34 22.21
CA ASP A 154 12.22 -22.71 22.35
C ASP A 154 12.54 -24.05 21.66
N GLU A 155 12.02 -24.19 20.44
CA GLU A 155 12.13 -25.35 19.59
C GLU A 155 12.96 -24.98 18.37
N GLU A 156 14.15 -25.55 18.29
CA GLU A 156 15.04 -25.37 17.14
C GLU A 156 14.78 -26.44 16.09
N LEU A 157 14.89 -26.06 14.82
CA LEU A 157 14.91 -27.05 13.74
C LEU A 157 16.18 -27.91 13.86
N PRO A 158 16.12 -29.21 13.54
CA PRO A 158 17.32 -30.02 13.43
C PRO A 158 18.32 -29.40 12.44
N THR A 159 19.62 -29.56 12.70
CA THR A 159 20.69 -29.02 11.83
C THR A 159 20.52 -29.43 10.36
N GLU A 160 20.09 -30.67 10.10
CA GLU A 160 19.85 -31.19 8.75
C GLU A 160 18.73 -30.44 8.02
N GLU A 161 17.78 -29.86 8.75
CA GLU A 161 16.70 -29.03 8.20
C GLU A 161 17.09 -27.55 8.14
N ALA A 162 17.85 -27.04 9.10
CA ALA A 162 18.27 -25.65 9.14
C ALA A 162 19.31 -25.31 8.06
N ALA A 163 20.31 -26.18 7.85
CA ALA A 163 21.42 -25.95 6.92
C ALA A 163 20.98 -25.63 5.47
N PRO A 164 20.07 -26.39 4.83
CA PRO A 164 19.64 -26.05 3.46
C PRO A 164 18.87 -24.73 3.38
N ARG A 165 18.14 -24.34 4.44
CA ARG A 165 17.41 -23.05 4.49
C ARG A 165 18.38 -21.88 4.60
N LEU A 166 19.36 -21.98 5.49
CA LEU A 166 20.41 -20.98 5.65
C LEU A 166 21.22 -20.80 4.36
N GLY A 167 21.53 -21.90 3.66
CA GLY A 167 22.16 -21.86 2.34
C GLY A 167 21.34 -21.07 1.32
N ALA A 168 20.04 -21.37 1.21
CA ALA A 168 19.13 -20.68 0.29
C ALA A 168 18.99 -19.18 0.62
N ILE A 169 18.90 -18.82 1.90
CA ILE A 169 18.83 -17.42 2.33
C ILE A 169 20.14 -16.71 2.02
N ASN A 170 21.29 -17.32 2.29
CA ASN A 170 22.59 -16.73 2.02
C ASN A 170 22.81 -16.47 0.52
N GLU A 171 22.41 -17.41 -0.34
CA GLU A 171 22.45 -17.24 -1.79
C GLU A 171 21.54 -16.09 -2.24
N ALA A 172 20.31 -16.03 -1.73
CA ALA A 172 19.36 -14.98 -2.09
C ALA A 172 19.83 -13.59 -1.63
N VAL A 173 20.33 -13.46 -0.40
CA VAL A 173 20.88 -12.20 0.13
C VAL A 173 22.10 -11.76 -0.68
N SER A 174 23.03 -12.68 -0.97
CA SER A 174 24.22 -12.37 -1.78
C SER A 174 23.86 -11.90 -3.18
N GLU A 175 22.83 -12.51 -3.79
CA GLU A 175 22.35 -12.09 -5.10
C GLU A 175 21.68 -10.71 -5.06
N ILE A 176 20.85 -10.43 -4.04
CA ILE A 176 20.26 -9.10 -3.81
C ILE A 176 21.36 -8.03 -3.69
N GLU A 177 22.41 -8.31 -2.91
CA GLU A 177 23.53 -7.38 -2.73
C GLU A 177 24.30 -7.11 -4.02
N ARG A 178 24.49 -8.12 -4.85
CA ARG A 178 25.12 -7.96 -6.17
C ARG A 178 24.25 -7.12 -7.12
N LEU A 179 22.92 -7.22 -6.99
CA LEU A 179 21.97 -6.51 -7.87
C LEU A 179 21.84 -5.03 -7.51
N VAL A 180 21.75 -4.74 -6.22
CA VAL A 180 21.43 -3.40 -5.70
C VAL A 180 22.69 -2.62 -5.29
N GLY A 181 23.76 -3.32 -4.89
CA GLY A 181 25.05 -2.72 -4.57
C GLY A 181 24.99 -1.82 -3.33
N GLU A 182 25.63 -0.65 -3.43
CA GLU A 182 25.83 0.27 -2.29
C GLU A 182 24.53 0.77 -1.65
N ALA A 183 23.41 0.77 -2.39
CA ALA A 183 22.12 1.23 -1.88
C ALA A 183 21.56 0.39 -0.73
N LEU A 184 22.12 -0.80 -0.46
CA LEU A 184 21.78 -1.63 0.71
C LEU A 184 22.65 -1.37 1.94
N SER A 185 23.66 -0.50 1.84
CA SER A 185 24.64 -0.30 2.90
C SER A 185 24.04 0.41 4.11
N GLY A 186 24.28 -0.11 5.31
CA GLY A 186 23.85 0.52 6.56
C GLY A 186 22.40 0.22 6.92
N GLY A 187 21.80 -0.81 6.32
CA GLY A 187 20.47 -1.27 6.66
C GLY A 187 20.37 -1.77 8.11
N PRO A 188 19.18 -1.65 8.75
CA PRO A 188 18.97 -2.18 10.09
C PRO A 188 19.29 -3.67 10.18
N ARG A 189 20.08 -4.07 11.20
CA ARG A 189 20.50 -5.46 11.45
C ARG A 189 21.19 -6.17 10.29
N GLN A 190 21.62 -5.46 9.25
CA GLN A 190 22.35 -6.05 8.11
C GLN A 190 23.61 -6.80 8.58
N SER A 191 24.38 -6.21 9.49
CA SER A 191 25.58 -6.86 10.04
C SER A 191 25.26 -8.08 10.92
N ASP A 192 24.11 -8.07 11.61
CA ASP A 192 23.65 -9.21 12.39
C ASP A 192 23.20 -10.36 11.47
N LEU A 193 22.46 -10.04 10.39
CA LEU A 193 22.07 -10.99 9.35
C LEU A 193 23.30 -11.67 8.73
N HIS A 194 24.31 -10.89 8.33
CA HIS A 194 25.56 -11.45 7.80
C HIS A 194 26.30 -12.32 8.80
N ARG A 195 26.32 -11.93 10.08
CA ARG A 195 26.94 -12.72 11.14
C ARG A 195 26.23 -14.05 11.31
N HIS A 196 24.90 -14.07 11.34
CA HIS A 196 24.10 -15.29 11.50
C HIS A 196 24.17 -16.19 10.26
N LEU A 197 24.19 -15.63 9.05
CA LEU A 197 24.44 -16.39 7.82
C LEU A 197 25.86 -16.97 7.75
N HIS A 198 26.84 -16.32 8.36
CA HIS A 198 28.20 -16.83 8.45
C HIS A 198 28.34 -18.02 9.41
N PHE A 199 27.70 -17.97 10.58
CA PHE A 199 27.74 -19.05 11.57
C PHE A 199 26.81 -20.23 11.21
N ALA A 200 25.65 -19.93 10.62
CA ALA A 200 24.73 -20.88 10.03
C ALA A 200 24.30 -22.02 10.97
N THR A 201 24.00 -21.71 12.24
CA THR A 201 23.43 -22.66 13.21
C THR A 201 21.89 -22.65 13.20
N PRO A 202 21.21 -23.68 13.75
CA PRO A 202 19.75 -23.66 13.89
C PRO A 202 19.19 -22.44 14.63
N GLN A 203 19.88 -21.99 15.67
CA GLN A 203 19.53 -20.77 16.40
C GLN A 203 19.66 -19.52 15.52
N ASP A 204 20.71 -19.43 14.70
CA ASP A 204 20.89 -18.32 13.74
C ASP A 204 19.70 -18.22 12.77
N LEU A 205 19.17 -19.35 12.29
CA LEU A 205 17.98 -19.36 11.42
C LEU A 205 16.74 -18.77 12.11
N ARG A 206 16.57 -19.04 13.41
CA ARG A 206 15.49 -18.45 14.20
C ARG A 206 15.69 -16.96 14.42
N ASP A 207 16.91 -16.52 14.71
CA ASP A 207 17.24 -15.10 14.90
C ASP A 207 17.04 -14.30 13.60
N ILE A 208 17.38 -14.89 12.45
CA ILE A 208 17.08 -14.32 11.13
C ILE A 208 15.56 -14.19 10.94
N ALA A 209 14.79 -15.24 11.23
CA ALA A 209 13.34 -15.25 11.07
C ALA A 209 12.63 -14.24 11.99
N ALA A 210 13.07 -14.15 13.24
CA ALA A 210 12.39 -13.37 14.28
C ALA A 210 12.83 -11.90 14.32
N MET A 211 14.08 -11.61 13.93
CA MET A 211 14.67 -10.28 14.14
C MET A 211 15.34 -9.69 12.90
N ASP A 212 16.30 -10.40 12.29
CA ASP A 212 17.17 -9.74 11.31
C ASP A 212 16.46 -9.47 9.99
N TRP A 213 15.81 -10.49 9.41
CA TRP A 213 15.10 -10.33 8.15
C TRP A 213 13.90 -9.38 8.27
N PRO A 214 13.03 -9.46 9.30
CA PRO A 214 11.95 -8.49 9.50
C PRO A 214 12.44 -7.03 9.60
N ALA A 215 13.63 -6.79 10.17
CA ALA A 215 14.21 -5.45 10.27
C ALA A 215 14.90 -4.98 8.97
N PHE A 216 15.57 -5.89 8.26
CA PHE A 216 16.34 -5.56 7.07
C PHE A 216 15.48 -5.51 5.80
N ARG A 217 14.45 -6.36 5.70
CA ARG A 217 13.58 -6.49 4.52
C ARG A 217 12.99 -5.17 4.03
N PRO A 218 12.40 -4.29 4.87
CA PRO A 218 11.84 -3.03 4.36
C PRO A 218 12.89 -2.14 3.70
N HIS A 219 14.13 -2.17 4.19
CA HIS A 219 15.25 -1.44 3.58
C HIS A 219 15.64 -2.05 2.23
N VAL A 220 15.64 -3.38 2.11
CA VAL A 220 15.83 -4.07 0.83
C VAL A 220 14.75 -3.70 -0.17
N GLU A 221 13.48 -3.79 0.23
CA GLU A 221 12.33 -3.46 -0.62
C GLU A 221 12.37 -2.01 -1.11
N GLN A 222 12.80 -1.07 -0.25
CA GLN A 222 13.02 0.31 -0.62
C GLN A 222 14.17 0.47 -1.62
N ALA A 223 15.31 -0.18 -1.38
CA ALA A 223 16.50 -0.07 -2.22
C ALA A 223 16.32 -0.70 -3.63
N LEU A 224 15.30 -1.53 -3.82
CA LEU A 224 14.90 -2.01 -5.16
C LEU A 224 14.29 -0.91 -6.04
N TYR A 225 13.88 0.21 -5.45
CA TYR A 225 13.45 1.41 -6.16
C TYR A 225 14.58 2.44 -6.15
N GLY A 226 14.94 2.99 -7.31
CA GLY A 226 15.85 4.13 -7.38
C GLY A 226 15.17 5.40 -6.87
N ASP A 227 15.96 6.41 -6.49
CA ASP A 227 15.47 7.71 -5.98
C ASP A 227 14.50 8.42 -6.96
N GLU A 228 14.67 8.18 -8.26
CA GLU A 228 13.85 8.78 -9.32
C GLU A 228 12.76 7.84 -9.85
N ASP A 229 12.70 6.59 -9.36
CA ASP A 229 11.73 5.61 -9.84
C ASP A 229 10.42 5.69 -9.03
N PRO A 230 9.27 5.77 -9.70
CA PRO A 230 8.00 5.71 -9.01
C PRO A 230 7.81 4.33 -8.38
N VAL A 231 7.49 4.31 -7.10
CA VAL A 231 6.99 3.10 -6.43
C VAL A 231 5.60 2.79 -7.02
N PRO A 232 5.32 1.54 -7.44
CA PRO A 232 4.01 1.12 -7.89
C PRO A 232 2.94 1.47 -6.85
N VAL A 233 1.91 2.14 -7.32
CA VAL A 233 0.71 2.43 -6.54
C VAL A 233 -0.41 1.63 -7.17
N ASP A 234 -0.98 0.68 -6.43
CA ASP A 234 -2.03 -0.24 -6.90
C ASP A 234 -3.40 0.43 -7.05
N VAL A 235 -3.45 1.76 -7.02
CA VAL A 235 -4.67 2.55 -7.18
C VAL A 235 -4.44 3.67 -8.19
N ASP A 236 -5.31 3.71 -9.19
CA ASP A 236 -5.30 4.78 -10.19
C ASP A 236 -5.74 6.12 -9.57
N ASP A 237 -6.53 6.07 -8.50
CA ASP A 237 -7.07 7.24 -7.81
C ASP A 237 -7.13 6.98 -6.29
N LEU A 238 -6.45 7.81 -5.51
CA LEU A 238 -6.43 7.73 -4.04
C LEU A 238 -7.83 7.86 -3.42
N THR A 239 -8.80 8.48 -4.10
CA THR A 239 -10.19 8.57 -3.62
C THR A 239 -10.89 7.21 -3.63
N GLN A 240 -10.40 6.23 -4.40
CA GLN A 240 -10.87 4.85 -4.35
C GLN A 240 -10.53 4.21 -3.00
N LEU A 241 -9.41 4.57 -2.36
CA LEU A 241 -9.09 4.11 -1.00
C LEU A 241 -10.01 4.74 0.05
N ALA A 242 -10.45 5.98 -0.18
CA ALA A 242 -11.39 6.67 0.70
C ALA A 242 -12.84 6.16 0.58
N THR A 243 -13.17 5.50 -0.53
CA THR A 243 -14.51 4.93 -0.82
C THR A 243 -14.54 3.40 -0.79
N ALA A 244 -13.38 2.76 -0.75
CA ALA A 244 -13.26 1.33 -0.51
C ALA A 244 -13.93 1.01 0.84
N PRO A 245 -14.82 0.01 0.90
CA PRO A 245 -15.29 -0.47 2.20
C PRO A 245 -14.05 -0.92 2.96
N ALA A 246 -13.75 -0.25 4.07
CA ALA A 246 -12.66 -0.65 4.94
C ALA A 246 -12.84 -2.15 5.20
N SER A 247 -11.93 -2.96 4.66
CA SER A 247 -11.91 -4.38 5.00
C SER A 247 -11.83 -4.43 6.52
N PRO A 248 -12.78 -5.09 7.20
CA PRO A 248 -12.80 -5.05 8.65
C PRO A 248 -11.50 -5.68 9.11
N VAL A 249 -10.61 -4.85 9.67
CA VAL A 249 -9.51 -5.36 10.50
C VAL A 249 -10.18 -6.27 11.51
N PRO A 250 -9.83 -7.57 11.55
CA PRO A 250 -10.42 -8.47 12.53
C PRO A 250 -9.90 -8.05 13.89
N PHE A 251 -10.62 -7.16 14.58
CA PHE A 251 -10.43 -6.93 16.00
C PHE A 251 -11.50 -7.74 16.74
N GLN A 252 -11.06 -8.47 17.76
CA GLN A 252 -11.93 -9.17 18.68
C GLN A 252 -12.28 -8.21 19.83
N VAL A 253 -13.57 -8.06 20.15
CA VAL A 253 -13.99 -7.21 21.28
C VAL A 253 -13.96 -8.04 22.56
N HIS A 254 -13.15 -7.59 23.53
CA HIS A 254 -12.99 -8.24 24.83
C HIS A 254 -14.07 -7.78 25.81
N TRP A 255 -15.29 -8.30 25.65
CA TRP A 255 -16.45 -7.95 26.49
C TRP A 255 -16.24 -8.27 27.98
N GLU A 256 -15.32 -9.16 28.33
CA GLU A 256 -14.92 -9.47 29.71
C GLU A 256 -14.17 -8.33 30.42
N ARG A 257 -13.67 -7.34 29.67
CA ARG A 257 -12.95 -6.17 30.23
C ARG A 257 -13.89 -5.05 30.70
N THR A 258 -15.20 -5.19 30.51
CA THR A 258 -16.20 -4.22 30.96
C THR A 258 -17.19 -4.85 31.94
N ASP A 259 -17.71 -4.05 32.86
CA ASP A 259 -18.77 -4.43 33.79
C ASP A 259 -20.13 -3.86 33.35
N ALA A 260 -21.19 -4.06 34.14
CA ALA A 260 -22.53 -3.61 33.77
C ALA A 260 -22.63 -2.08 33.59
N ASP A 261 -21.97 -1.31 34.45
CA ASP A 261 -21.94 0.15 34.41
C ASP A 261 -21.03 0.66 33.26
N GLY A 262 -19.92 -0.02 33.00
CA GLY A 262 -19.07 0.20 31.81
C GLY A 262 -19.80 -0.07 30.50
N PHE A 263 -20.62 -1.12 30.46
CA PHE A 263 -21.44 -1.44 29.30
C PHE A 263 -22.53 -0.38 29.07
N GLU A 264 -23.15 0.13 30.12
CA GLU A 264 -24.12 1.23 30.01
C GLU A 264 -23.45 2.51 29.50
N ARG A 265 -22.26 2.86 30.01
CA ARG A 265 -21.45 3.97 29.47
C ARG A 265 -21.13 3.78 27.99
N LEU A 266 -20.79 2.57 27.57
CA LEU A 266 -20.49 2.25 26.19
C LEU A 266 -21.70 2.48 25.27
N LEU A 267 -22.88 2.02 25.68
CA LEU A 267 -24.12 2.26 24.92
C LEU A 267 -24.44 3.76 24.82
N ALA A 268 -24.27 4.52 25.90
CA ALA A 268 -24.43 5.98 25.86
C ALA A 268 -23.45 6.62 24.86
N ARG A 269 -22.18 6.19 24.87
CA ARG A 269 -21.16 6.67 23.93
C ARG A 269 -21.50 6.34 22.47
N ILE A 270 -21.99 5.12 22.20
CA ILE A 270 -22.47 4.69 20.87
C ILE A 270 -23.61 5.59 20.39
N LEU A 271 -24.57 5.90 21.26
CA LEU A 271 -25.67 6.81 20.93
C LEU A 271 -25.17 8.23 20.59
N GLU A 272 -24.25 8.78 21.39
CA GLU A 272 -23.61 10.07 21.13
C GLU A 272 -22.89 10.08 19.79
N GLN A 273 -22.05 9.07 19.55
CA GLN A 273 -21.22 8.95 18.36
C GLN A 273 -22.05 8.80 17.08
N SER A 274 -23.23 8.17 17.18
CA SER A 274 -24.14 8.02 16.05
C SER A 274 -24.67 9.35 15.51
N GLY A 275 -24.66 10.41 16.32
CA GLY A 275 -25.31 11.70 16.03
C GLY A 275 -26.84 11.62 15.86
N SER A 276 -27.47 10.44 15.91
CA SER A 276 -28.90 10.25 15.67
C SER A 276 -29.75 10.44 16.93
N TYR A 277 -29.10 10.47 18.08
CA TYR A 277 -29.71 10.65 19.39
C TYR A 277 -29.20 11.92 20.06
N VAL A 278 -30.06 12.58 20.81
CA VAL A 278 -29.75 13.80 21.57
C VAL A 278 -30.30 13.68 22.99
N ARG A 279 -29.86 14.56 23.89
CA ARG A 279 -30.32 14.62 25.30
C ARG A 279 -30.17 13.27 26.02
N ILE A 280 -29.05 12.61 25.78
CA ILE A 280 -28.73 11.29 26.36
C ILE A 280 -28.43 11.49 27.85
N THR A 281 -29.20 10.82 28.70
CA THR A 281 -29.13 10.93 30.15
C THR A 281 -28.99 9.55 30.76
N ARG A 282 -27.98 9.39 31.61
CA ARG A 282 -27.82 8.24 32.51
C ARG A 282 -28.34 8.65 33.89
N PRO A 283 -29.49 8.15 34.36
CA PRO A 283 -30.07 8.59 35.62
C PRO A 283 -29.22 8.11 36.81
N ILE A 284 -28.37 8.97 37.37
CA ILE A 284 -27.58 8.69 38.57
C ILE A 284 -28.50 8.87 39.79
N HIS A 285 -29.21 7.81 40.18
CA HIS A 285 -29.90 7.60 41.47
C HIS A 285 -30.60 8.82 42.13
N VAL A 286 -31.94 8.86 42.08
CA VAL A 286 -32.75 9.67 43.02
C VAL A 286 -33.92 8.82 43.57
N ASN A 287 -33.67 8.14 44.69
CA ASN A 287 -34.64 7.62 45.67
C ASN A 287 -36.02 7.09 45.16
N ALA A 288 -36.03 5.87 44.64
CA ALA A 288 -37.12 4.89 44.77
C ALA A 288 -36.58 3.52 44.33
N ALA A 289 -37.13 2.41 44.85
CA ALA A 289 -36.75 1.05 44.45
C ALA A 289 -36.65 0.95 42.91
N ASP A 290 -35.45 0.66 42.39
CA ASP A 290 -35.05 0.87 41.00
C ASP A 290 -36.12 0.41 40.00
N ALA A 291 -36.75 1.37 39.32
CA ALA A 291 -37.73 1.11 38.29
C ALA A 291 -37.07 0.64 36.96
N GLY A 292 -35.79 0.25 36.98
CA GLY A 292 -35.10 -0.48 35.91
C GLY A 292 -34.76 0.33 34.65
N ARG A 293 -34.56 1.65 34.76
CA ARG A 293 -34.18 2.51 33.61
C ARG A 293 -32.67 2.71 33.56
N ASP A 294 -32.04 2.33 32.45
CA ASP A 294 -30.59 2.44 32.32
C ASP A 294 -30.20 3.74 31.58
N ILE A 295 -30.73 3.99 30.38
CA ILE A 295 -30.45 5.24 29.63
C ILE A 295 -31.74 5.82 29.03
N GLU A 296 -31.90 7.13 29.12
CA GLU A 296 -32.95 7.87 28.41
C GLU A 296 -32.33 8.76 27.33
N ALA A 297 -32.87 8.73 26.12
CA ALA A 297 -32.39 9.53 24.99
C ALA A 297 -33.56 9.98 24.11
N PHE A 298 -33.31 10.95 23.24
CA PHE A 298 -34.28 11.41 22.25
C PHE A 298 -33.76 11.16 20.84
N ARG A 299 -34.43 10.27 20.10
CA ARG A 299 -34.11 9.99 18.70
C ARG A 299 -34.57 11.14 17.82
N ARG A 300 -33.67 11.69 17.02
CA ARG A 300 -33.95 12.77 16.07
C ARG A 300 -34.52 12.20 14.78
N ILE A 301 -35.69 12.68 14.40
CA ILE A 301 -36.36 12.34 13.14
C ILE A 301 -36.41 13.60 12.27
N SER A 302 -35.67 13.58 11.17
CA SER A 302 -35.69 14.65 10.16
C SER A 302 -36.66 14.28 9.04
N HIS A 303 -37.60 15.16 8.74
CA HIS A 303 -38.52 15.00 7.60
C HIS A 303 -38.05 15.75 6.34
N GLY A 304 -36.78 16.18 6.30
CA GLY A 304 -36.13 16.69 5.08
C GLY A 304 -36.63 18.04 4.55
N LEU A 305 -37.64 18.66 5.17
CA LEU A 305 -38.21 19.92 4.67
C LEU A 305 -38.04 21.10 5.63
N THR A 306 -38.40 21.04 6.94
CA THR A 306 -38.13 22.16 7.88
C THR A 306 -38.33 21.86 9.38
N GLY A 307 -38.50 20.60 9.80
CA GLY A 307 -38.74 20.27 11.21
C GLY A 307 -38.00 19.01 11.68
N GLU A 308 -37.34 19.12 12.83
CA GLU A 308 -36.84 17.97 13.59
C GLU A 308 -37.89 17.58 14.64
N ARG A 309 -38.31 16.32 14.63
CA ARG A 309 -39.13 15.72 15.69
C ARG A 309 -38.24 14.88 16.58
N PHE A 310 -38.45 14.96 17.89
CA PHE A 310 -37.75 14.15 18.86
C PHE A 310 -38.68 13.07 19.41
N GLU A 311 -38.21 11.83 19.41
CA GLU A 311 -38.93 10.69 19.99
C GLU A 311 -38.20 10.22 21.24
N ARG A 312 -38.90 10.16 22.36
CA ARG A 312 -38.34 9.61 23.61
C ARG A 312 -38.05 8.13 23.43
N VAL A 313 -36.80 7.75 23.68
CA VAL A 313 -36.28 6.38 23.59
C VAL A 313 -35.65 6.00 24.92
N ILE A 314 -35.95 4.78 25.38
CA ILE A 314 -35.28 4.19 26.54
C ILE A 314 -34.35 3.08 26.04
N VAL A 315 -33.15 3.01 26.61
CA VAL A 315 -32.23 1.90 26.39
C VAL A 315 -32.08 1.10 27.68
N GLN A 316 -32.28 -0.20 27.56
CA GLN A 316 -32.00 -1.18 28.59
C GLN A 316 -30.67 -1.88 28.28
N ALA A 317 -29.69 -1.72 29.15
CA ALA A 317 -28.38 -2.34 29.11
C ALA A 317 -28.37 -3.64 29.94
N LYS A 318 -28.15 -4.78 29.30
CA LYS A 318 -27.97 -6.09 29.96
C LYS A 318 -26.64 -6.70 29.58
N HIS A 319 -25.61 -6.43 30.39
CA HIS A 319 -24.30 -7.05 30.24
C HIS A 319 -24.33 -8.52 30.70
N TRP A 320 -24.81 -9.43 29.83
CA TRP A 320 -25.06 -10.85 30.12
C TRP A 320 -24.32 -11.76 29.12
N PRO A 321 -22.98 -11.86 29.19
CA PRO A 321 -22.20 -12.62 28.21
C PRO A 321 -22.51 -14.12 28.16
N LYS A 322 -23.04 -14.70 29.25
CA LYS A 322 -23.34 -16.13 29.38
C LYS A 322 -24.83 -16.46 29.47
N ARG A 323 -25.72 -15.46 29.37
CA ARG A 323 -27.17 -15.64 29.54
C ARG A 323 -27.91 -14.95 28.40
N GLY A 324 -28.81 -15.69 27.75
CA GLY A 324 -29.73 -15.12 26.77
C GLY A 324 -30.87 -14.32 27.39
N ILE A 325 -31.35 -13.31 26.68
CA ILE A 325 -32.56 -12.55 27.03
C ILE A 325 -33.78 -13.31 26.48
N ASN A 326 -34.76 -13.57 27.35
CA ASN A 326 -35.99 -14.27 27.02
C ASN A 326 -37.14 -13.30 26.70
N ALA A 327 -38.19 -13.81 26.05
CA ALA A 327 -39.39 -13.02 25.76
C ALA A 327 -40.01 -12.42 27.04
N SER A 328 -39.98 -13.14 28.16
CA SER A 328 -40.47 -12.66 29.46
C SER A 328 -39.69 -11.46 29.98
N ASP A 329 -38.36 -11.44 29.81
CA ASP A 329 -37.52 -10.33 30.26
C ASP A 329 -37.90 -9.01 29.54
N ILE A 330 -38.35 -9.12 28.28
CA ILE A 330 -38.79 -7.99 27.46
C ILE A 330 -40.26 -7.64 27.77
N SER A 331 -41.16 -8.63 27.79
CA SER A 331 -42.59 -8.40 28.00
C SER A 331 -42.89 -7.82 29.37
N ASP A 332 -42.16 -8.24 30.41
CA ASP A 332 -42.32 -7.72 31.77
C ASP A 332 -41.90 -6.25 31.85
N LEU A 333 -40.84 -5.85 31.14
CA LEU A 333 -40.47 -4.45 31.04
C LEU A 333 -41.58 -3.65 30.35
N VAL A 334 -42.03 -4.12 29.18
CA VAL A 334 -43.02 -3.44 28.34
C VAL A 334 -44.38 -3.27 29.02
N TYR A 335 -44.92 -4.33 29.63
CA TYR A 335 -46.27 -4.30 30.18
C TYR A 335 -46.34 -3.95 31.66
N SER A 336 -45.29 -4.24 32.45
CA SER A 336 -45.34 -4.03 33.90
C SER A 336 -44.57 -2.80 34.36
N LYS A 337 -43.50 -2.40 33.67
CA LYS A 337 -42.63 -1.30 34.12
C LYS A 337 -42.80 -0.01 33.33
N LEU A 338 -42.83 -0.06 31.99
CA LEU A 338 -42.98 1.15 31.17
C LEU A 338 -44.23 1.99 31.51
N PRO A 339 -45.41 1.40 31.80
CA PRO A 339 -46.60 2.19 32.12
C PRO A 339 -46.47 2.99 33.43
N LEU A 340 -45.55 2.61 34.30
CA LEU A 340 -45.28 3.29 35.57
C LEU A 340 -44.33 4.49 35.39
N TRP A 341 -43.82 4.71 34.17
CA TRP A 341 -42.82 5.74 33.92
C TRP A 341 -43.44 7.06 33.50
N GLU A 342 -43.30 8.07 34.36
CA GLU A 342 -43.78 9.43 34.10
C GLU A 342 -43.01 10.13 32.95
N GLY A 343 -43.69 11.09 32.31
CA GLY A 343 -43.14 11.93 31.23
C GLY A 343 -43.79 11.71 29.87
N GLU A 344 -43.11 12.17 28.81
CA GLU A 344 -43.58 11.97 27.44
C GLU A 344 -43.70 10.47 27.09
N PRO A 345 -44.66 10.07 26.24
CA PRO A 345 -44.80 8.68 25.82
C PRO A 345 -43.51 8.15 25.21
N ILE A 346 -43.06 7.00 25.68
CA ILE A 346 -41.88 6.31 25.15
C ILE A 346 -42.24 5.76 23.79
N ARG A 347 -41.54 6.22 22.76
CA ARG A 347 -41.80 5.86 21.35
C ARG A 347 -40.89 4.73 20.89
N GLY A 348 -39.69 4.63 21.44
CA GLY A 348 -38.73 3.55 21.15
C GLY A 348 -38.16 2.92 22.42
N LEU A 349 -37.83 1.64 22.34
CA LEU A 349 -37.17 0.87 23.38
C LEU A 349 -36.04 0.07 22.75
N ILE A 350 -34.82 0.27 23.23
CA ILE A 350 -33.64 -0.45 22.74
C ILE A 350 -33.19 -1.42 23.83
N PHE A 351 -33.04 -2.70 23.51
CA PHE A 351 -32.41 -3.68 24.38
C PHE A 351 -31.00 -3.97 23.89
N GLY A 352 -29.99 -3.52 24.64
CA GLY A 352 -28.58 -3.83 24.38
C GLY A 352 -28.09 -4.97 25.26
N THR A 353 -27.42 -5.96 24.67
CA THR A 353 -26.78 -7.04 25.44
C THR A 353 -25.46 -7.52 24.85
N THR A 354 -24.50 -7.83 25.71
CA THR A 354 -23.26 -8.54 25.35
C THR A 354 -23.45 -10.05 25.17
N GLY A 355 -24.68 -10.55 25.39
CA GLY A 355 -25.07 -11.93 25.11
C GLY A 355 -25.86 -12.05 23.82
N TYR A 356 -26.90 -12.89 23.86
CA TYR A 356 -27.77 -13.18 22.72
C TYR A 356 -29.25 -13.04 23.11
N PHE A 357 -30.11 -12.83 22.11
CA PHE A 357 -31.55 -12.95 22.27
C PHE A 357 -31.99 -14.37 21.92
N THR A 358 -32.91 -14.92 22.70
CA THR A 358 -33.53 -16.19 22.33
C THR A 358 -34.44 -16.02 21.11
N GLN A 359 -34.65 -17.10 20.35
CA GLN A 359 -35.53 -17.06 19.19
C GLN A 359 -36.96 -16.64 19.55
N GLU A 360 -37.43 -17.03 20.74
CA GLU A 360 -38.73 -16.61 21.27
C GLU A 360 -38.78 -15.10 21.54
N ALA A 361 -37.71 -14.52 22.09
CA ALA A 361 -37.63 -13.07 22.32
C ALA A 361 -37.67 -12.28 21.01
N VAL A 362 -36.91 -12.71 19.99
CA VAL A 362 -36.90 -12.07 18.66
C VAL A 362 -38.29 -12.14 18.03
N ARG A 363 -38.91 -13.34 17.99
CA ARG A 363 -40.26 -13.51 17.44
C ARG A 363 -41.29 -12.64 18.15
N TRP A 364 -41.22 -12.59 19.49
CA TRP A 364 -42.14 -11.77 20.28
C TRP A 364 -42.00 -10.28 19.95
N VAL A 365 -40.77 -9.77 19.78
CA VAL A 365 -40.52 -8.38 19.37
C VAL A 365 -41.02 -8.11 17.95
N ASP A 366 -40.74 -9.01 17.01
CA ASP A 366 -41.20 -8.90 15.63
C ASP A 366 -42.74 -8.83 15.56
N ASP A 367 -43.44 -9.69 16.29
CA ASP A 367 -44.89 -9.68 16.36
C ASP A 367 -45.43 -8.41 17.03
N HIS A 368 -44.83 -7.97 18.13
CA HIS A 368 -45.19 -6.72 18.80
C HIS A 368 -45.04 -5.48 17.89
N ASN A 369 -43.91 -5.37 17.19
CA ASN A 369 -43.65 -4.26 16.26
C ASN A 369 -44.54 -4.35 15.01
N ARG A 370 -44.78 -5.55 14.47
CA ARG A 370 -45.66 -5.77 13.30
C ARG A 370 -47.10 -5.37 13.59
N GLU A 371 -47.57 -5.59 14.82
CA GLU A 371 -48.87 -5.12 15.30
C GLU A 371 -48.92 -3.61 15.58
N ALA A 372 -47.84 -2.87 15.30
CA ALA A 372 -47.68 -1.44 15.52
C ALA A 372 -47.94 -1.02 16.98
N LYS A 373 -47.65 -1.92 17.93
CA LYS A 373 -47.71 -1.62 19.37
C LYS A 373 -46.60 -0.64 19.75
N ARG A 374 -46.75 0.03 20.90
CA ARG A 374 -45.77 0.99 21.42
C ARG A 374 -45.21 0.52 22.76
N PRO A 375 -43.91 0.79 23.03
CA PRO A 375 -42.92 1.41 22.13
C PRO A 375 -42.50 0.47 20.98
N ASP A 376 -41.88 1.03 19.95
CA ASP A 376 -41.16 0.27 18.91
C ASP A 376 -39.88 -0.30 19.53
N ILE A 377 -39.62 -1.59 19.35
CA ILE A 377 -38.55 -2.29 20.08
C ILE A 377 -37.41 -2.66 19.13
N GLU A 378 -36.20 -2.21 19.45
CA GLU A 378 -34.96 -2.57 18.76
C GLU A 378 -34.12 -3.48 19.65
N LEU A 379 -33.58 -4.55 19.05
CA LEU A 379 -32.69 -5.49 19.72
C LEU A 379 -31.26 -5.24 19.25
N TRP A 380 -30.33 -5.04 20.17
CA TRP A 380 -28.90 -4.89 19.90
C TRP A 380 -28.15 -6.03 20.60
N SER A 381 -27.94 -7.09 19.85
CA SER A 381 -27.15 -8.27 20.22
C SER A 381 -25.66 -7.96 20.16
N VAL A 382 -24.84 -8.88 20.69
CA VAL A 382 -23.37 -8.76 20.59
C VAL A 382 -22.90 -8.51 19.15
N SER A 383 -23.52 -9.14 18.15
CA SER A 383 -23.16 -8.96 16.75
C SER A 383 -23.49 -7.57 16.21
N GLU A 384 -24.64 -7.00 16.59
CA GLU A 384 -25.02 -5.63 16.19
C GLU A 384 -24.13 -4.60 16.87
N LEU A 385 -23.84 -4.80 18.16
CA LEU A 385 -22.94 -3.94 18.91
C LEU A 385 -21.52 -3.95 18.33
N GLU A 386 -20.98 -5.13 18.01
CA GLU A 386 -19.70 -5.24 17.31
C GLU A 386 -19.75 -4.57 15.94
N SER A 387 -20.86 -4.67 15.20
CA SER A 387 -21.02 -3.97 13.92
C SER A 387 -21.04 -2.45 14.08
N PHE A 388 -21.58 -1.90 15.17
CA PHE A 388 -21.52 -0.48 15.45
C PHE A 388 -20.09 -0.05 15.82
N LEU A 389 -19.43 -0.82 16.69
CA LEU A 389 -18.09 -0.53 17.17
C LEU A 389 -17.03 -0.64 16.06
N ARG A 390 -17.24 -1.49 15.04
CA ARG A 390 -16.40 -1.52 13.82
C ARG A 390 -16.36 -0.19 13.08
N LYS A 391 -17.43 0.61 13.17
CA LYS A 391 -17.48 1.94 12.55
C LYS A 391 -16.72 2.97 13.37
N TRP A 392 -16.46 2.69 14.65
CA TRP A 392 -15.91 3.64 15.62
C TRP A 392 -14.78 3.03 16.47
N PRO A 393 -13.63 2.71 15.86
CA PRO A 393 -12.51 2.06 16.56
C PRO A 393 -11.95 2.90 17.73
N ALA A 394 -12.07 4.22 17.68
CA ALA A 394 -11.68 5.09 18.80
C ALA A 394 -12.50 4.82 20.07
N VAL A 395 -13.77 4.43 19.96
CA VAL A 395 -14.64 4.09 21.10
C VAL A 395 -14.17 2.79 21.75
N LEU A 396 -13.68 1.82 20.98
CA LEU A 396 -13.13 0.58 21.53
C LEU A 396 -11.86 0.82 22.35
N ALA A 397 -10.97 1.68 21.86
CA ALA A 397 -9.76 2.07 22.57
C ALA A 397 -10.09 2.87 23.85
N GLU A 398 -11.04 3.79 23.79
CA GLU A 398 -11.52 4.58 24.94
C GLU A 398 -11.99 3.68 26.10
N PHE A 399 -12.65 2.56 25.77
CA PHE A 399 -13.18 1.61 26.75
C PHE A 399 -12.26 0.41 27.04
N GLY A 400 -11.05 0.38 26.45
CA GLY A 400 -10.06 -0.69 26.68
C GLY A 400 -10.50 -2.08 26.21
N LEU A 401 -11.35 -2.15 25.18
CA LEU A 401 -11.98 -3.39 24.71
C LEU A 401 -11.20 -4.12 23.60
N VAL A 402 -10.02 -3.62 23.26
CA VAL A 402 -9.07 -4.18 22.28
C VAL A 402 -7.70 -4.34 22.94
N ASP A 403 -6.84 -5.16 22.35
CA ASP A 403 -5.48 -5.45 22.86
C ASP A 403 -4.52 -4.25 22.86
#